data_AF-A0A7X8ZVB8-F1
#
_entry.id   AF-A0A7X8ZVB8-F1
#
_cell.length_a   1.000
_cell.length_b   1.000
_cell.length_c   1.000
_cell.angle_alpha   90.00
_cell.angle_beta   90.00
_cell.angle_gamma   90.00
#
_symmetry.space_group_name_H-M   'P 1'
#
loop_
_entity.id
_entity.type
_entity.pdbx_description
1 polymer ?
#
loop_
_entity_poly.entity_id
_entity_poly.type
_entity_poly.pdbx_seq_one_letter_code
_entity_poly.pdbx_strand_id
1 'polypeptide(L)' 'MTNEQVFKDVRFLSVTALTRYLSYKFEMDEHLQEVYLQGEISNFKISGRHYYFSLKDENAEISATMFAPYNQALKFMPK' A
#
# COMPACT_ATOMS: atom_id res chain seq x y z
N MET A 1 2.66 -34.75 22.71
CA MET A 1 2.83 -33.44 23.36
C MET A 1 2.05 -32.44 22.50
N THR A 2 0.92 -31.95 22.99
CA THR A 2 -0.05 -31.14 22.21
C THR A 2 0.38 -29.68 22.12
N ASN A 3 0.00 -29.01 21.02
CA ASN A 3 0.33 -27.63 20.64
C ASN A 3 -0.24 -26.54 21.59
N GLU A 4 -0.72 -26.90 22.79
CA GLU A 4 -1.43 -25.99 23.69
C GLU A 4 -0.50 -25.16 24.58
N GLN A 5 0.77 -25.56 24.77
CA GLN A 5 1.69 -24.82 25.64
C GLN A 5 2.39 -23.61 24.98
N VAL A 6 2.24 -23.38 23.66
CA VAL A 6 3.02 -22.36 22.93
C VAL A 6 2.39 -20.95 22.95
N PHE A 7 1.10 -20.80 23.27
CA PHE A 7 0.40 -19.51 23.16
C PHE A 7 0.28 -18.69 24.46
N LYS A 8 1.01 -19.06 25.53
CA LYS A 8 0.74 -18.51 26.87
C LYS A 8 1.06 -17.01 27.06
N ASP A 9 1.70 -16.33 26.11
CA ASP A 9 1.98 -14.88 26.21
C ASP A 9 1.97 -14.13 24.86
N VAL A 10 1.10 -14.51 23.92
CA VAL A 10 0.94 -13.71 22.69
C VAL A 10 0.06 -12.49 22.97
N ARG A 11 0.69 -11.35 23.26
CA ARG A 11 0.00 -10.05 23.34
C ARG A 11 -0.36 -9.58 21.93
N PHE A 12 -1.60 -9.82 21.52
CA PHE A 12 -2.12 -9.33 20.24
C PHE A 12 -2.26 -7.81 20.24
N LEU A 13 -1.84 -7.18 19.15
CA LEU A 13 -2.17 -5.78 18.88
C LEU A 13 -3.58 -5.69 18.29
N SER A 14 -4.32 -4.64 18.64
CA SER A 14 -5.51 -4.30 17.89
C SER A 14 -5.11 -3.82 16.49
N VAL A 15 -6.01 -4.00 15.51
CA VAL A 15 -5.82 -3.46 14.15
C VAL A 15 -5.52 -1.97 14.21
N THR A 16 -6.25 -1.22 15.04
CA THR A 16 -6.02 0.21 15.25
C THR A 16 -4.61 0.52 15.75
N ALA A 17 -4.10 -0.24 16.72
CA ALA A 17 -2.76 -0.01 17.26
C ALA A 17 -1.67 -0.23 16.20
N LEU A 18 -1.78 -1.32 15.43
CA LEU A 18 -0.84 -1.60 14.35
C LEU A 18 -0.92 -0.54 13.24
N THR A 19 -2.13 -0.19 12.78
CA THR A 19 -2.32 0.82 11.73
C THR A 19 -1.75 2.17 12.14
N ARG A 20 -2.02 2.63 13.37
CA ARG A 20 -1.47 3.91 13.86
C ARG A 20 0.05 3.88 13.95
N TYR A 21 0.63 2.76 14.37
CA TYR A 21 2.08 2.63 14.45
C TYR A 21 2.74 2.67 13.07
N LEU A 22 2.16 2.00 12.07
CA LEU A 22 2.64 2.07 10.69
C LEU A 22 2.53 3.49 10.14
N SER A 23 1.37 4.14 10.27
CA SER A 23 1.19 5.54 9.83
C SER A 23 2.23 6.48 10.45
N TYR A 24 2.47 6.36 11.75
CA TYR A 24 3.50 7.16 12.43
C TYR A 24 4.91 6.92 11.85
N LYS A 25 5.26 5.68 11.51
CA LYS A 25 6.55 5.36 10.88
C LYS A 25 6.68 6.00 9.50
N PHE A 26 5.63 5.97 8.69
CA PHE A 26 5.62 6.64 7.39
C PHE A 26 5.69 8.17 7.55
N GLU A 27 4.94 8.76 8.48
CA GLU A 27 4.88 10.21 8.72
C GLU A 27 6.20 10.81 9.24
N MET A 28 6.95 10.07 10.05
CA MET A 28 8.22 10.56 10.64
C MET A 28 9.44 10.28 9.78
N ASP A 29 9.34 9.40 8.79
CA ASP A 29 10.42 9.13 7.87
C ASP A 29 10.35 10.13 6.71
N GLU A 30 11.28 11.08 6.70
CA GLU A 30 11.38 12.10 5.65
C GLU A 30 11.55 11.48 4.25
N HIS A 31 12.20 10.32 4.15
CA HIS A 31 12.39 9.62 2.88
C HIS A 31 11.12 8.94 2.36
N LEU A 32 10.08 8.81 3.19
CA LEU A 32 8.82 8.17 2.82
C LEU A 32 7.67 9.18 2.62
N GLN A 33 7.92 10.48 2.77
CA GLN A 33 6.94 11.54 2.50
C GLN A 33 6.65 11.66 1.00
N GLU A 34 7.69 11.61 0.17
CA GLU A 34 7.61 11.69 -1.27
C GLU A 34 8.63 10.75 -1.90
N VAL A 35 8.14 9.77 -2.67
CA VAL A 35 8.97 8.74 -3.29
C VAL A 35 8.65 8.62 -4.77
N TYR A 36 9.69 8.57 -5.59
CA TYR A 36 9.60 8.31 -7.02
C TYR A 36 9.91 6.85 -7.28
N LEU A 37 8.96 6.15 -7.91
CA LEU A 37 9.08 4.73 -8.25
C LEU A 37 8.91 4.55 -9.76
N GLN A 38 9.66 3.60 -10.32
CA GLN A 38 9.50 3.13 -11.68
C GLN A 38 9.23 1.63 -11.65
N GLY A 39 8.25 1.19 -12.44
CA GLY A 39 7.88 -0.21 -12.52
C GLY A 39 6.80 -0.44 -13.57
N GLU A 40 6.45 -1.70 -13.77
CA GLU A 40 5.35 -2.09 -14.65
C GLU A 40 4.00 -1.91 -13.94
N ILE A 41 3.03 -1.33 -14.65
CA ILE A 41 1.66 -1.24 -14.17
C ILE A 41 0.94 -2.55 -14.48
N SER A 42 0.26 -3.11 -13.49
CA SER A 42 -0.60 -4.28 -13.65
C SER A 42 -1.91 -4.10 -12.87
N ASN A 43 -2.88 -5.00 -13.10
CA ASN A 43 -4.16 -5.00 -12.37
C ASN A 43 -4.89 -3.65 -12.40
N PHE A 44 -4.76 -2.92 -13.50
CA PHE A 44 -5.35 -1.59 -13.65
C PHE A 44 -6.89 -1.69 -13.68
N LYS A 45 -7.54 -0.90 -12.84
CA LYS A 45 -9.01 -0.78 -12.77
C LYS A 45 -9.42 0.65 -12.49
N ILE A 46 -10.56 1.02 -13.04
CA ILE A 46 -11.23 2.29 -12.76
C ILE A 46 -12.39 2.01 -11.82
N SER A 47 -12.47 2.74 -10.70
CA SER A 47 -13.63 2.71 -9.81
C SER A 47 -14.05 4.14 -9.46
N GLY A 48 -15.28 4.49 -9.86
CA GLY A 48 -15.74 5.88 -9.83
C GLY A 48 -14.85 6.77 -10.70
N ARG A 49 -14.14 7.71 -10.07
CA ARG A 49 -13.21 8.64 -10.73
C ARG A 49 -11.74 8.37 -10.40
N HIS A 50 -11.43 7.29 -9.69
CA HIS A 50 -10.08 6.95 -9.25
C HIS A 50 -9.54 5.77 -10.04
N TYR A 51 -8.22 5.77 -10.25
CA TYR A 51 -7.53 4.63 -10.82
C TYR A 51 -6.84 3.85 -9.71
N TYR A 52 -6.98 2.53 -9.77
CA TYR A 52 -6.30 1.60 -8.88
C TYR A 52 -5.50 0.65 -9.74
N PHE A 53 -4.27 0.40 -9.33
CA PHE A 53 -3.38 -0.50 -10.04
C PHE A 53 -2.31 -0.99 -9.09
N SER A 54 -1.50 -1.93 -9.57
CA SER A 54 -0.28 -2.32 -8.90
C SER A 54 0.94 -1.88 -9.69
N LEU A 55 1.98 -1.42 -8.99
CA LEU A 55 3.29 -1.15 -9.56
C LEU A 55 4.24 -2.31 -9.21
N LYS A 56 4.96 -2.83 -10.20
CA LYS A 56 5.78 -4.04 -10.09
C LYS A 56 7.21 -3.85 -10.56
N ASP A 57 8.11 -4.57 -9.92
CA ASP A 57 9.42 -4.94 -10.46
C ASP A 57 9.58 -6.48 -10.45
N GLU A 58 10.80 -6.97 -10.63
CA GLU A 58 11.08 -8.42 -10.67
C GLU A 58 10.81 -9.15 -9.34
N ASN A 59 10.79 -8.44 -8.21
CA ASN A 59 10.80 -9.03 -6.86
C ASN A 59 9.61 -8.60 -6.00
N ALA A 60 8.94 -7.48 -6.33
CA ALA A 60 7.93 -6.87 -5.48
C ALA A 60 6.75 -6.27 -6.26
N GLU A 61 5.63 -6.13 -5.57
CA GLU A 61 4.41 -5.49 -6.03
C GLU A 61 3.86 -4.57 -4.94
N ILE A 62 3.47 -3.34 -5.30
CA ILE A 62 2.77 -2.42 -4.41
C ILE A 62 1.44 -1.97 -5.01
N SER A 63 0.38 -1.96 -4.19
CA SER A 63 -0.90 -1.39 -4.60
C SER A 63 -0.84 0.13 -4.58
N ALA A 64 -1.33 0.76 -5.64
CA ALA A 64 -1.33 2.20 -5.82
C ALA A 64 -2.73 2.72 -6.17
N THR A 65 -3.01 3.95 -5.74
CA THR A 65 -4.24 4.68 -6.09
C THR A 65 -3.85 6.04 -6.68
N MET A 66 -4.35 6.34 -7.87
CA MET A 66 -4.29 7.68 -8.44
C MET A 66 -5.64 8.36 -8.28
N PHE A 67 -5.69 9.39 -7.44
CA PHE A 67 -6.91 10.15 -7.19
C PHE A 67 -7.33 10.98 -8.41
N ALA A 68 -8.62 11.33 -8.46
CA ALA A 68 -9.26 11.94 -9.64
C ALA A 68 -8.60 13.26 -10.11
N PRO A 69 -8.09 14.14 -9.23
CA PRO A 69 -7.39 15.34 -9.71
C PRO A 69 -6.12 15.03 -10.50
N TYR A 70 -5.42 13.95 -10.16
CA TYR A 70 -4.16 13.58 -10.79
C TYR A 70 -4.37 12.88 -12.14
N ASN A 71 -5.41 12.06 -12.28
CA ASN A 71 -5.66 11.38 -13.55
C ASN A 71 -6.18 12.32 -14.65
N GLN A 72 -6.80 13.45 -14.30
CA GLN A 72 -7.24 14.46 -15.27
C GLN A 72 -6.07 15.14 -16.00
N ALA A 73 -4.87 15.12 -15.42
CA ALA A 73 -3.67 15.65 -16.05
C ALA A 73 -3.01 14.66 -17.03
N LEU A 74 -3.46 13.40 -17.07
CA LEU A 74 -2.93 12.43 -18.02
C LEU A 74 -3.40 12.79 -19.44
N LYS A 75 -2.43 12.84 -20.36
CA LYS A 75 -2.68 13.09 -21.78
C LYS A 75 -3.23 11.85 -22.52
N PHE A 76 -3.44 10.75 -21.81
CA PHE A 76 -3.87 9.47 -22.34
C PHE A 76 -4.74 8.73 -21.32
N MET A 77 -5.55 7.79 -21.81
CA MET A 77 -6.25 6.82 -20.97
C MET A 77 -5.41 5.54 -20.89
N PRO A 78 -4.98 5.09 -19.70
CA PRO A 78 -4.35 3.78 -19.55
C PRO A 78 -5.29 2.68 -20.06
N LYS A 79 -4.77 1.73 -20.85
CA LYS A 79 -5.52 0.62 -21.44
C LYS A 79 -5.04 -0.71 -20.88
#